data_AF-A0A1S2WVI9-F1
#
_entry.id   AF-A0A1S2WVI9-F1
#
_cell.length_a   1.000
_cell.length_b   1.000
_cell.length_c   1.000
_cell.angle_alpha   90.00
_cell.angle_beta   90.00
_cell.angle_gamma   90.00
#
_symmetry.space_group_name_H-M   'P 1'
#
loop_
_entity.id
_entity.type
_entity.pdbx_description
1 polymer ?
#
loop_
_entity_poly.entity_id
_entity_poly.type
_entity_poly.pdbx_seq_one_letter_code
_entity_poly.pdbx_strand_id
1 'polypeptide(L)'
;MMILSMVRDYLTQHEIAKSGGWNIADAVKRSYDLEGMNVGTVAAGRIGLSVLRKLKPFDTKLHYFDKYRLPKNVEQELNLTYHSDLDSMLKVCDVITINCPLHKETENLFDELE
;
A
#
# COMPACT_ATOMS: atom_id res chain seq x y z
N MET A 1 1.74 1.57 9.45
CA MET A 1 2.89 0.95 10.12
C MET A 1 3.53 -0.10 9.22
N MET A 2 2.86 -1.21 8.90
CA MET A 2 3.46 -2.30 8.12
C MET A 2 4.03 -1.88 6.75
N ILE A 3 3.37 -0.97 6.02
CA ILE A 3 3.91 -0.42 4.76
C ILE A 3 5.33 0.12 4.97
N LEU A 4 5.52 1.01 5.94
CA LEU A 4 6.84 1.58 6.25
C LEU A 4 7.82 0.50 6.72
N SER A 5 7.36 -0.43 7.56
CA SER A 5 8.21 -1.50 8.07
C SER A 5 8.75 -2.40 6.95
N MET A 6 7.94 -2.72 5.94
CA MET A 6 8.37 -3.54 4.79
C MET A 6 9.22 -2.74 3.81
N VAL A 7 8.78 -1.55 3.40
CA VAL A 7 9.50 -0.72 2.41
C VAL A 7 10.86 -0.27 2.93
N ARG A 8 10.98 -0.01 4.25
CA ARG A 8 12.24 0.41 4.89
C ARG A 8 13.05 -0.74 5.48
N ASP A 9 12.62 -1.99 5.30
CA ASP A 9 13.29 -3.19 5.81
C ASP A 9 13.54 -3.19 7.34
N TYR A 10 12.59 -2.66 8.10
CA TYR A 10 12.76 -2.38 9.54
C TYR A 10 13.11 -3.63 10.36
N LEU A 11 12.46 -4.76 10.10
CA LEU A 11 12.65 -5.97 10.90
C LEU A 11 14.06 -6.56 10.73
N THR A 12 14.60 -6.54 9.51
CA THR A 12 15.97 -6.96 9.23
C THR A 12 16.98 -6.06 9.95
N GLN A 13 16.78 -4.74 9.89
CA GLN A 13 17.64 -3.77 10.56
C GLN A 13 17.59 -3.90 12.09
N HIS A 14 16.41 -4.21 12.65
CA HIS A 14 16.26 -4.44 14.09
C HIS A 14 17.07 -5.66 14.57
N GLU A 15 17.04 -6.78 13.83
CA GLU A 15 17.80 -7.98 14.20
C GLU A 15 19.32 -7.78 14.07
N ILE A 16 19.79 -7.00 13.09
CA ILE A 16 21.21 -6.58 13.01
C ILE A 16 21.62 -5.84 14.29
N ALA A 17 20.83 -4.85 14.73
CA ALA A 17 21.15 -4.09 15.94
C ALA A 17 21.11 -4.96 17.20
N LYS A 18 20.11 -5.84 17.31
CA LYS A 18 19.92 -6.74 18.47
C LYS A 18 21.03 -7.78 18.59
N SER A 19 21.63 -8.20 17.48
CA SER A 19 22.80 -9.08 17.48
C SER A 19 24.13 -8.35 17.76
N GLY A 20 24.09 -7.04 18.04
CA GLY A 20 25.26 -6.21 18.27
C GLY A 20 25.99 -5.78 16.99
N GLY A 21 25.38 -6.02 15.82
CA GLY A 21 25.91 -5.63 14.52
C GLY A 21 25.65 -4.17 14.17
N TRP A 22 26.31 -3.72 13.10
CA TRP A 22 26.06 -2.41 12.48
C TRP A 22 25.69 -2.59 11.00
N ASN A 23 26.47 -3.38 10.26
CA ASN A 23 26.17 -3.97 8.95
C ASN A 23 25.33 -3.09 7.99
N ILE A 24 25.74 -1.83 7.76
CA ILE A 24 24.96 -0.85 7.00
C ILE A 24 24.59 -1.37 5.60
N ALA A 25 25.53 -1.99 4.89
CA ALA A 25 25.27 -2.51 3.54
C ALA A 25 24.17 -3.58 3.54
N ASP A 26 24.11 -4.44 4.55
CA ASP A 26 23.06 -5.46 4.69
C ASP A 26 21.73 -4.79 5.09
N ALA A 27 21.79 -3.83 6.03
CA ALA A 27 20.64 -3.10 6.55
C ALA A 27 19.87 -2.30 5.48
N VAL A 28 20.57 -1.72 4.50
CA VAL A 28 19.94 -0.88 3.46
C VAL A 28 19.72 -1.61 2.14
N LYS A 29 20.13 -2.87 2.02
CA LYS A 29 20.08 -3.64 0.76
C LYS A 29 18.68 -3.68 0.12
N ARG A 30 17.63 -3.62 0.94
CA ARG A 30 16.22 -3.66 0.51
C ARG A 30 15.40 -2.52 1.11
N SER A 31 16.06 -1.45 1.54
CA SER A 31 15.42 -0.31 2.20
C SER A 31 15.23 0.82 1.20
N TYR A 32 13.98 1.22 0.99
CA TYR A 32 13.58 2.28 0.06
C TYR A 32 12.78 3.36 0.80
N ASP A 33 12.65 4.52 0.16
CA ASP A 33 11.69 5.54 0.57
C ASP A 33 10.30 5.21 0.02
N LEU A 34 9.27 5.56 0.78
CA LEU A 34 7.88 5.45 0.33
C LEU A 34 7.48 6.60 -0.60
N GLU A 35 8.21 7.72 -0.54
CA GLU A 35 7.99 8.91 -1.35
C GLU A 35 7.96 8.56 -2.84
N GLY A 36 6.99 9.11 -3.57
CA GLY A 36 6.84 8.90 -5.01
C GLY A 36 6.28 7.54 -5.45
N MET A 37 6.19 6.55 -4.55
CA MET A 37 5.61 5.24 -4.85
C MET A 37 4.11 5.33 -5.15
N ASN A 38 3.63 4.41 -5.98
CA ASN A 38 2.22 4.19 -6.26
C ASN A 38 1.65 3.24 -5.19
N VAL A 39 0.71 3.73 -4.38
CA VAL A 39 0.09 2.96 -3.29
C VAL A 39 -1.40 2.79 -3.53
N GLY A 40 -1.84 1.54 -3.64
CA GLY A 40 -3.23 1.16 -3.92
C GLY A 40 -3.95 0.57 -2.71
N THR A 41 -5.22 0.92 -2.51
CA THR A 41 -6.11 0.21 -1.57
C THR A 41 -7.21 -0.57 -2.30
N VAL A 42 -7.42 -1.82 -1.90
CA VAL A 42 -8.62 -2.59 -2.26
C VAL A 42 -9.72 -2.28 -1.25
N ALA A 43 -10.80 -1.71 -1.74
CA ALA A 43 -11.87 -1.02 -1.01
C ALA A 43 -11.42 0.28 -0.31
N ALA A 44 -12.22 1.32 -0.48
CA ALA A 44 -12.04 2.66 0.08
C ALA A 44 -13.17 3.03 1.05
N GLY A 45 -13.63 2.04 1.82
CA GLY A 45 -14.51 2.26 2.98
C GLY A 45 -13.82 2.98 4.14
N ARG A 46 -14.33 2.84 5.36
CA ARG A 46 -13.82 3.55 6.55
C ARG A 46 -12.31 3.40 6.74
N ILE A 47 -11.80 2.18 6.60
CA ILE A 47 -10.37 1.86 6.84
C ILE A 47 -9.54 2.31 5.65
N GLY A 48 -9.85 1.85 4.43
CA GLY A 48 -9.11 2.20 3.22
C GLY A 48 -8.98 3.71 3.02
N LEU A 49 -10.06 4.48 3.22
CA LEU A 49 -10.01 5.94 3.13
C LEU A 49 -9.15 6.57 4.23
N SER A 50 -9.19 6.04 5.46
CA SER A 50 -8.33 6.50 6.56
C SER A 50 -6.84 6.23 6.29
N VAL A 51 -6.53 5.12 5.60
CA VAL A 51 -5.17 4.79 5.14
C VAL A 51 -4.72 5.76 4.05
N LEU A 52 -5.54 5.98 3.01
CA LEU A 52 -5.23 6.96 1.95
C LEU A 52 -4.97 8.37 2.51
N ARG A 53 -5.79 8.84 3.45
CA ARG A 53 -5.59 10.12 4.14
C ARG A 53 -4.26 10.21 4.89
N LYS A 54 -3.80 9.10 5.48
CA LYS A 54 -2.50 9.04 6.19
C LYS A 54 -1.31 8.95 5.25
N LEU A 55 -1.51 8.38 4.06
CA LEU A 55 -0.47 8.25 3.04
C LEU A 55 -0.30 9.54 2.22
N LYS A 56 -1.34 10.35 2.05
CA LYS A 56 -1.26 11.64 1.34
C LYS A 56 -0.03 12.50 1.71
N PRO A 57 0.29 12.76 2.99
CA PRO A 57 1.46 13.59 3.33
C PRO A 57 2.83 12.90 3.11
N PHE A 58 2.88 11.62 2.70
CA PHE A 58 4.11 10.93 2.32
C PHE A 58 4.48 11.14 0.84
N ASP A 59 3.73 11.98 0.11
CA ASP A 59 3.93 12.27 -1.32
C ASP A 59 3.90 11.01 -2.22
N THR A 60 3.00 10.09 -1.88
CA THR A 60 2.70 8.91 -2.69
C THR A 60 1.65 9.21 -3.75
N LYS A 61 1.69 8.49 -4.87
CA LYS A 61 0.58 8.46 -5.83
C LYS A 61 -0.48 7.49 -5.33
N LEU A 62 -1.68 7.98 -5.11
CA LEU A 62 -2.73 7.21 -4.44
C LEU A 62 -3.70 6.59 -5.43
N HIS A 63 -3.88 5.27 -5.32
CA HIS A 63 -4.76 4.46 -6.15
C HIS A 63 -5.82 3.78 -5.31
N TYR A 64 -6.98 3.50 -5.88
CA TYR A 64 -7.95 2.60 -5.25
C TYR A 64 -8.82 1.86 -6.26
N PHE A 65 -9.24 0.67 -5.86
CA PHE A 65 -10.28 -0.13 -6.50
C PHE A 65 -11.40 -0.37 -5.48
N ASP A 66 -12.66 -0.16 -5.88
CA ASP A 66 -13.84 -0.46 -5.07
C ASP A 66 -15.05 -0.70 -5.99
N LYS A 67 -16.07 -1.41 -5.48
CA LYS A 67 -17.33 -1.64 -6.18
C LYS A 67 -18.05 -0.34 -6.54
N TYR A 68 -17.94 0.66 -5.66
CA TYR A 68 -18.55 1.96 -5.84
C TYR A 68 -17.50 3.06 -5.76
N ARG A 69 -17.57 3.99 -6.73
CA ARG A 69 -16.64 5.11 -6.81
C ARG A 69 -16.86 6.07 -5.64
N LEU A 70 -15.78 6.63 -5.11
CA LEU A 70 -15.86 7.64 -4.06
C LEU A 70 -16.50 8.93 -4.60
N PRO A 71 -17.08 9.76 -3.72
CA PRO A 71 -17.51 11.10 -4.09
C PRO A 71 -16.35 11.90 -4.72
N LYS A 72 -16.64 12.63 -5.80
CA LYS A 72 -15.63 13.39 -6.58
C LYS A 72 -14.79 14.35 -5.72
N ASN A 73 -15.40 14.96 -4.69
CA ASN A 73 -14.69 15.85 -3.78
C ASN A 73 -13.60 15.12 -2.97
N VAL A 74 -13.82 13.87 -2.58
CA VAL A 74 -12.83 13.05 -1.87
C VAL A 74 -11.70 12.63 -2.81
N GLU A 75 -12.03 12.24 -4.04
CA GLU A 75 -11.02 11.94 -5.07
C GLU A 75 -10.12 13.15 -5.34
N GLN A 76 -10.70 14.35 -5.48
CA GLN A 76 -9.95 15.59 -5.68
C GLN A 76 -9.14 15.98 -4.44
N GLU A 77 -9.71 15.86 -3.24
CA GLU A 77 -9.02 16.15 -1.99
C GLU A 77 -7.73 15.32 -1.87
N LEU A 78 -7.77 14.04 -2.23
CA LEU A 78 -6.65 13.12 -2.07
C LEU A 78 -5.85 12.86 -3.35
N ASN A 79 -6.21 13.51 -4.46
CA ASN A 79 -5.65 13.26 -5.80
C ASN A 79 -5.65 11.76 -6.17
N LEU A 80 -6.80 11.10 -5.99
CA LEU A 80 -6.93 9.65 -6.19
C LEU A 80 -7.05 9.27 -7.66
N THR A 81 -6.37 8.18 -8.02
CA THR A 81 -6.61 7.44 -9.25
C THR A 81 -7.55 6.27 -8.95
N TYR A 82 -8.77 6.32 -9.50
CA TYR A 82 -9.72 5.22 -9.42
C TYR A 82 -9.46 4.18 -10.51
N HIS A 83 -9.51 2.91 -10.14
CA HIS A 83 -9.46 1.78 -11.04
C HIS A 83 -10.82 1.06 -11.03
N SER A 84 -11.38 0.80 -12.22
CA SER A 84 -12.65 0.09 -12.39
C SER A 84 -12.55 -1.42 -12.23
N ASP A 85 -11.33 -1.95 -12.30
CA ASP A 85 -10.97 -3.36 -12.21
C ASP A 85 -9.71 -3.50 -11.36
N LEU A 86 -9.59 -4.61 -10.65
CA LEU A 86 -8.46 -4.82 -9.74
C LEU A 86 -7.13 -4.94 -10.50
N ASP A 87 -7.12 -5.67 -11.62
CA ASP A 87 -5.92 -5.94 -12.41
C ASP A 87 -5.22 -4.66 -12.91
N SER A 88 -5.99 -3.65 -13.36
CA SER A 88 -5.43 -2.37 -13.76
C SER A 88 -4.76 -1.62 -12.61
N MET A 89 -5.22 -1.80 -11.36
CA MET A 89 -4.55 -1.25 -10.18
C MET A 89 -3.27 -2.03 -9.84
N LEU A 90 -3.33 -3.36 -9.90
CA LEU A 90 -2.19 -4.23 -9.58
C LEU A 90 -0.98 -3.96 -10.49
N LYS A 91 -1.23 -3.68 -11.77
CA LYS A 91 -0.18 -3.41 -12.76
C LYS A 91 0.61 -2.12 -12.54
N VAL A 92 0.10 -1.20 -11.72
CA VAL A 92 0.70 0.14 -11.56
C VAL A 92 1.14 0.44 -10.12
N CYS A 93 0.70 -0.34 -9.14
CA CYS A 93 1.02 -0.10 -7.73
C CYS A 93 2.31 -0.80 -7.30
N ASP A 94 3.16 -0.07 -6.58
CA ASP A 94 4.35 -0.61 -5.91
C ASP A 94 3.97 -1.26 -4.56
N VAL A 95 2.93 -0.73 -3.90
CA VAL A 95 2.39 -1.24 -2.63
C VAL A 95 0.89 -1.35 -2.72
N ILE A 96 0.34 -2.48 -2.26
CA ILE A 96 -1.11 -2.70 -2.16
C ILE A 96 -1.50 -3.00 -0.72
N THR A 97 -2.61 -2.41 -0.27
CA THR A 97 -3.23 -2.70 1.03
C THR A 97 -4.66 -3.18 0.84
N ILE A 98 -5.00 -4.31 1.45
CA ILE A 98 -6.31 -4.95 1.33
C ILE A 98 -7.17 -4.51 2.52
N ASN A 99 -8.29 -3.83 2.24
CA ASN A 99 -9.20 -3.30 3.25
C ASN A 99 -10.66 -3.69 2.97
N CYS A 100 -10.90 -4.66 2.08
CA CYS A 100 -12.22 -5.18 1.77
C CYS A 100 -12.68 -6.24 2.78
N PRO A 101 -14.00 -6.43 2.99
CA PRO A 101 -14.52 -7.53 3.79
C PRO A 101 -14.28 -8.88 3.10
N LEU A 102 -14.27 -9.95 3.90
CA LEU A 102 -14.23 -11.33 3.40
C LEU A 102 -15.66 -11.82 3.12
N HIS A 103 -15.91 -12.20 1.88
CA HIS A 103 -17.12 -12.88 1.42
C HIS A 103 -16.81 -13.64 0.11
N LYS A 104 -17.76 -14.40 -0.44
CA LYS A 104 -17.54 -15.23 -1.64
C LYS A 104 -16.82 -14.54 -2.80
N GLU A 105 -17.14 -13.27 -3.08
CA GLU A 105 -16.50 -12.54 -4.21
C GLU A 105 -15.10 -11.98 -3.89
N THR A 106 -14.63 -12.03 -2.64
CA THR A 106 -13.31 -11.54 -2.20
C THR A 106 -12.45 -12.65 -1.58
N GLU A 107 -13.00 -13.86 -1.46
CA GLU A 107 -12.26 -15.07 -1.11
C GLU A 107 -11.27 -15.39 -2.23
N ASN A 108 -10.00 -15.63 -1.87
CA ASN A 108 -8.89 -15.85 -2.81
C ASN A 108 -8.73 -14.75 -3.88
N LEU A 109 -9.11 -13.51 -3.56
CA LEU A 109 -8.95 -12.39 -4.49
C LEU A 109 -7.48 -12.09 -4.84
N PHE A 110 -6.56 -12.45 -3.95
CA PHE A 110 -5.11 -12.35 -4.14
C PHE A 110 -4.53 -13.76 -4.09
N ASP A 111 -4.50 -14.40 -5.25
CA ASP A 111 -3.95 -15.74 -5.47
C ASP A 111 -2.92 -15.70 -6.61
N GLU A 112 -2.34 -16.85 -6.95
CA GLU A 112 -1.46 -17.00 -8.11
C GLU A 112 -2.20 -16.65 -9.42
N LEU A 113 -1.48 -16.02 -10.35
CA LEU A 113 -1.98 -15.85 -11.72
C LEU A 113 -1.83 -17.20 -12.42
N GLU A 114 -2.93 -17.76 -12.95
CA GLU A 114 -2.89 -18.86 -13.91
C GLU A 114 -2.22 -18.45 -15.24
#